data_AF-A0A7V6KWX2-F1
#
_entry.id   AF-A0A7V6KWX2-F1
#
_cell.length_a   1.000
_cell.length_b   1.000
_cell.length_c   1.000
_cell.angle_alpha   90.00
_cell.angle_beta   90.00
_cell.angle_gamma   90.00
#
_symmetry.space_group_name_H-M   'P 1'
#
loop_
_entity.id
_entity.type
_entity.pdbx_description
1 polymer ?
#
loop_
_entity_poly.entity_id
_entity_poly.type
_entity_poly.pdbx_seq_one_letter_code
_entity_poly.pdbx_strand_id
1 'polypeptide(L)'
;MIKRRKTRQIKVGSVFIGGDAPISVQSMTNTDTAHADATVKQIKRLEEAGCEIVRVAVPHQEAVAALPAILSRINIPLIADIHFDYRLALGAIKAGVHGLRLNPGNIGGE
;
A
#
# COMPACT_ATOMS: atom_id res chain seq x y z
N MET A 1 -28.87 -12.36 10.00
CA MET A 1 -28.21 -11.50 8.99
C MET A 1 -27.23 -10.58 9.69
N ILE A 2 -26.04 -10.36 9.11
CA ILE A 2 -25.04 -9.41 9.65
C ILE A 2 -25.43 -7.99 9.23
N LYS A 3 -25.58 -7.07 10.19
CA LYS A 3 -25.82 -5.65 9.93
C LYS A 3 -24.48 -4.92 9.83
N ARG A 4 -24.08 -4.50 8.62
CA ARG A 4 -22.84 -3.75 8.40
C ARG A 4 -22.90 -2.38 9.07
N ARG A 5 -21.76 -1.92 9.63
CA ARG A 5 -21.60 -0.58 10.19
C ARG A 5 -21.67 0.45 9.06
N LYS A 6 -22.48 1.51 9.22
CA LYS A 6 -22.47 2.66 8.30
C LYS A 6 -21.14 3.40 8.43
N THR A 7 -20.48 3.63 7.30
CA THR A 7 -19.16 4.27 7.23
C THR A 7 -19.10 5.23 6.05
N ARG A 8 -18.24 6.24 6.14
CA ARG A 8 -17.87 7.07 4.98
C ARG A 8 -17.15 6.19 3.96
N GLN A 9 -17.47 6.35 2.68
CA GLN A 9 -16.73 5.71 1.60
C GLN A 9 -15.46 6.51 1.25
N ILE A 10 -14.36 5.80 1.04
CA ILE A 10 -13.09 6.34 0.55
C ILE A 10 -12.62 5.56 -0.68
N LYS A 11 -11.61 6.09 -1.38
CA LYS A 11 -11.00 5.45 -2.55
C LYS A 11 -9.50 5.25 -2.33
N VAL A 12 -8.99 4.06 -2.63
CA VAL A 12 -7.57 3.73 -2.67
C VAL A 12 -7.26 3.26 -4.10
N GLY A 13 -6.62 4.11 -4.90
CA GLY A 13 -6.44 3.85 -6.33
C GLY A 13 -7.77 3.63 -7.04
N SER A 14 -8.01 2.41 -7.53
CA SER A 14 -9.26 1.98 -8.18
C SER A 14 -10.29 1.37 -7.23
N VAL A 15 -9.93 1.07 -5.97
CA VAL A 15 -10.77 0.33 -5.01
C VAL A 15 -11.53 1.28 -4.08
N PHE A 16 -12.84 1.07 -3.92
CA PHE A 16 -13.67 1.79 -2.94
C PHE A 16 -13.75 1.00 -1.61
N ILE A 17 -13.63 1.70 -0.48
CA ILE A 17 -13.68 1.11 0.86
C ILE A 17 -14.73 1.82 1.70
N GLY A 18 -15.58 1.06 2.40
CA GLY A 18 -16.65 1.60 3.23
C GLY A 18 -17.92 1.97 2.45
N GLY A 19 -18.91 2.51 3.16
CA GLY A 19 -20.26 2.67 2.64
C GLY A 19 -20.86 1.32 2.22
N ASP A 20 -21.35 1.24 0.99
CA ASP A 20 -21.94 0.04 0.40
C ASP A 20 -20.94 -0.79 -0.43
N ALA A 21 -19.65 -0.42 -0.46
CA ALA A 21 -18.64 -1.21 -1.14
C ALA A 21 -18.47 -2.61 -0.49
N PRO A 22 -18.11 -3.65 -1.26
CA PRO A 22 -17.70 -4.94 -0.71
C PRO A 22 -16.57 -4.80 0.34
N ILE A 23 -16.40 -5.81 1.20
CA ILE A 23 -15.23 -5.83 2.09
C ILE A 23 -14.05 -6.20 1.19
N SER A 24 -13.08 -5.30 1.05
CA SER A 24 -11.90 -5.56 0.23
C SER A 24 -10.89 -6.44 0.96
N VAL A 25 -10.20 -7.30 0.21
CA VAL A 25 -9.13 -8.16 0.70
C VAL A 25 -7.78 -7.47 0.48
N GLN A 26 -7.08 -7.18 1.58
CA GLN A 26 -5.74 -6.60 1.56
C GLN A 26 -4.70 -7.63 2.04
N SER A 27 -3.51 -7.59 1.45
CA SER A 27 -2.33 -8.33 1.93
C SER A 27 -1.08 -7.45 1.98
N MET A 28 0.03 -7.99 2.47
CA MET A 28 1.31 -7.30 2.58
C MET A 28 2.42 -8.21 2.04
N THR A 29 3.33 -7.64 1.25
CA THR A 29 4.53 -8.36 0.81
C THR A 29 5.47 -8.60 2.00
N ASN A 30 6.31 -9.63 1.88
CA ASN A 30 7.38 -9.91 2.84
C ASN A 30 8.78 -9.90 2.18
N THR A 31 8.87 -9.53 0.91
CA THR A 31 10.12 -9.23 0.21
C THR A 31 10.65 -7.86 0.62
N ASP A 32 11.95 -7.65 0.46
CA ASP A 32 12.53 -6.30 0.50
C ASP A 32 12.03 -5.51 -0.73
N THR A 33 11.37 -4.39 -0.48
CA THR A 33 10.82 -3.49 -1.51
C THR A 33 11.91 -2.96 -2.44
N ALA A 34 13.15 -2.80 -1.97
CA ALA A 34 14.27 -2.40 -2.83
C ALA A 34 14.55 -3.44 -3.93
N HIS A 35 14.17 -4.71 -3.73
CA HIS A 35 14.19 -5.74 -4.76
C HIS A 35 12.87 -5.75 -5.54
N ALA A 36 12.75 -4.83 -6.50
CA ALA A 36 11.54 -4.63 -7.29
C ALA A 36 11.03 -5.91 -7.98
N ASP A 37 11.91 -6.73 -8.56
CA ASP A 37 11.50 -7.98 -9.24
C ASP A 37 10.88 -9.00 -8.29
N ALA A 38 11.50 -9.21 -7.13
CA ALA A 38 10.99 -10.12 -6.11
C ALA A 38 9.63 -9.63 -5.58
N THR A 39 9.52 -8.32 -5.34
CA THR A 39 8.30 -7.69 -4.85
C THR A 39 7.17 -7.76 -5.87
N VAL A 40 7.42 -7.42 -7.15
CA VAL A 40 6.43 -7.56 -8.23
C VAL A 40 5.98 -9.02 -8.39
N LYS A 41 6.92 -9.99 -8.35
CA LYS A 41 6.56 -11.41 -8.44
C LYS A 41 5.65 -11.85 -7.30
N GLN A 42 5.89 -11.37 -6.08
CA GLN A 42 5.00 -11.65 -4.96
C GLN A 42 3.65 -10.95 -5.11
N ILE A 43 3.61 -9.69 -5.54
CA ILE A 43 2.37 -8.95 -5.75
C ILE A 43 1.50 -9.66 -6.79
N LYS A 44 2.07 -10.11 -7.91
CA LYS A 44 1.36 -10.91 -8.94
C LYS A 44 0.71 -12.17 -8.35
N ARG A 45 1.43 -12.91 -7.49
CA ARG A 45 0.87 -14.08 -6.79
C ARG A 45 -0.27 -13.70 -5.84
N LEU A 46 -0.19 -12.54 -5.19
CA LEU A 46 -1.26 -12.03 -4.35
C LEU A 46 -2.48 -11.61 -5.19
N GLU A 47 -2.27 -10.94 -6.33
CA GLU A 47 -3.32 -10.62 -7.32
C GLU A 47 -4.06 -11.90 -7.77
N GLU A 48 -3.30 -12.93 -8.17
CA GLU A 48 -3.84 -14.25 -8.57
C GLU A 48 -4.66 -14.92 -7.46
N ALA A 49 -4.31 -14.68 -6.19
CA ALA A 49 -5.02 -15.19 -5.03
C ALA A 49 -6.26 -14.35 -4.62
N GLY A 50 -6.57 -13.27 -5.36
CA GLY A 50 -7.72 -12.40 -5.09
C GLY A 50 -7.41 -11.22 -4.16
N CYS A 51 -6.14 -10.84 -3.98
CA CYS A 51 -5.80 -9.63 -3.26
C CYS A 51 -6.20 -8.39 -4.08
N GLU A 52 -6.92 -7.46 -3.46
CA GLU A 52 -7.43 -6.25 -4.11
C GLU A 52 -6.59 -5.01 -3.80
N ILE A 53 -5.86 -5.00 -2.67
CA ILE A 53 -4.95 -3.92 -2.27
C ILE A 53 -3.71 -4.55 -1.68
N VAL A 54 -2.52 -4.12 -2.10
CA VAL A 54 -1.26 -4.60 -1.52
C VAL A 54 -0.58 -3.53 -0.69
N ARG A 55 0.09 -3.97 0.37
CA ARG A 55 0.98 -3.12 1.18
C ARG A 55 2.43 -3.57 1.03
N VAL A 56 3.35 -2.62 0.98
CA VAL A 56 4.81 -2.88 0.97
C VAL A 56 5.48 -2.06 2.07
N ALA A 57 6.51 -2.62 2.71
CA ALA A 57 7.31 -1.88 3.69
C ALA A 57 8.24 -0.89 2.98
N VAL A 58 8.39 0.34 3.51
CA VAL A 58 9.33 1.32 2.98
C VAL A 58 10.26 1.79 4.11
N PRO A 59 11.28 1.00 4.47
CA PRO A 59 12.14 1.28 5.62
C PRO A 59 13.29 2.26 5.31
N HIS A 60 13.66 2.47 4.05
CA HIS A 60 14.78 3.31 3.63
C HIS A 60 14.58 3.86 2.21
N GLN A 61 15.50 4.71 1.74
CA GLN A 61 15.35 5.45 0.48
C GLN A 61 15.42 4.55 -0.77
N GLU A 62 16.16 3.44 -0.71
CA GLU A 62 16.23 2.46 -1.80
C GLU A 62 14.87 1.80 -2.03
N ALA A 63 14.09 1.57 -0.97
CA ALA A 63 12.71 1.10 -1.09
C ALA A 63 11.82 2.15 -1.76
N VAL A 64 12.00 3.45 -1.47
CA VAL A 64 11.29 4.54 -2.16
C VAL A 64 11.64 4.55 -3.65
N ALA A 65 12.93 4.44 -3.97
CA ALA A 65 13.43 4.46 -5.35
C ALA A 65 12.89 3.29 -6.20
N ALA A 66 12.55 2.16 -5.58
CA ALA A 66 11.98 1.00 -6.28
C ALA A 66 10.48 1.14 -6.58
N LEU A 67 9.74 2.03 -5.90
CA LEU A 67 8.28 2.14 -6.03
C LEU A 67 7.80 2.41 -7.46
N PRO A 68 8.40 3.32 -8.26
CA PRO A 68 7.94 3.55 -9.63
C PRO A 68 8.04 2.30 -10.51
N ALA A 69 9.11 1.52 -10.37
CA ALA A 69 9.30 0.28 -11.10
C ALA A 69 8.29 -0.79 -10.69
N ILE A 70 7.92 -0.86 -9.40
CA ILE A 70 6.88 -1.76 -8.91
C ILE A 70 5.50 -1.33 -9.43
N LEU A 71 5.14 -0.06 -9.26
CA LEU A 71 3.82 0.50 -9.63
C LEU A 71 3.51 0.31 -11.12
N SER A 72 4.50 0.44 -12.00
CA SER A 72 4.33 0.24 -13.45
C SER A 72 4.10 -1.22 -13.87
N ARG A 73 4.24 -2.19 -12.96
CA ARG A 73 4.21 -3.64 -13.26
C ARG A 73 3.10 -4.41 -12.54
N ILE A 74 2.30 -3.73 -11.73
CA ILE A 74 1.19 -4.30 -10.94
C ILE A 74 -0.16 -3.70 -11.36
N ASN A 75 -1.25 -4.39 -11.06
CA ASN A 75 -2.59 -3.99 -11.47
C ASN A 75 -3.48 -3.55 -10.28
N ILE A 76 -3.04 -3.81 -9.05
CA ILE A 76 -3.78 -3.45 -7.83
C ILE A 76 -3.18 -2.24 -7.11
N PRO A 77 -4.00 -1.45 -6.37
CA PRO A 77 -3.50 -0.36 -5.56
C PRO A 77 -2.45 -0.81 -4.54
N LEU A 78 -1.44 0.04 -4.36
CA LEU A 78 -0.32 -0.16 -3.45
C LEU A 78 -0.31 0.90 -2.35
N ILE A 79 -0.23 0.44 -1.10
CA ILE A 79 -0.04 1.25 0.11
C ILE A 79 1.42 1.14 0.57
N ALA A 80 2.08 2.29 0.80
CA ALA A 80 3.40 2.31 1.43
C ALA A 80 3.27 2.34 2.97
N ASP A 81 3.95 1.42 3.63
CA ASP A 81 4.00 1.31 5.09
C ASP A 81 5.28 1.93 5.64
N ILE A 82 5.14 3.02 6.40
CA ILE A 82 6.26 3.84 6.88
C ILE A 82 6.13 4.03 8.38
N HIS A 83 7.22 3.75 9.09
CA HIS A 83 7.20 3.66 10.54
C HIS A 83 7.67 4.93 11.24
N PHE A 84 8.72 5.60 10.75
CA PHE A 84 9.40 6.64 11.54
C PHE A 84 9.81 7.90 10.77
N ASP A 85 10.21 7.80 9.50
CA ASP A 85 10.75 8.94 8.77
C ASP A 85 9.74 9.51 7.77
N TYR A 86 9.17 10.69 8.08
CA TYR A 86 8.23 11.37 7.18
C TYR A 86 8.82 11.67 5.79
N ARG A 87 10.15 11.76 5.64
CA ARG A 87 10.77 12.01 4.33
C ARG A 87 10.55 10.83 3.39
N LEU A 88 10.47 9.61 3.92
CA LEU A 88 10.07 8.42 3.15
C LEU A 88 8.61 8.52 2.71
N ALA A 89 7.74 9.12 3.53
CA ALA A 89 6.33 9.32 3.18
C ALA A 89 6.18 10.31 2.04
N LEU A 90 6.89 11.43 2.11
CA LEU A 90 6.94 12.39 1.01
C LEU A 90 7.52 11.77 -0.27
N GLY A 91 8.56 10.94 -0.15
CA GLY A 91 9.12 10.19 -1.27
C GLY A 91 8.11 9.22 -1.91
N ALA A 92 7.39 8.44 -1.09
CA ALA A 92 6.38 7.51 -1.56
C ALA A 92 5.20 8.22 -2.25
N ILE A 93 4.74 9.35 -1.71
CA ILE A 93 3.72 10.19 -2.37
C ILE A 93 4.19 10.63 -3.75
N LYS A 94 5.42 11.16 -3.84
CA LYS A 94 6.01 11.59 -5.13
C LYS A 94 6.15 10.43 -6.12
N ALA A 95 6.41 9.21 -5.63
CA ALA A 95 6.48 8.01 -6.45
C ALA A 95 5.12 7.54 -6.98
N GLY A 96 4.01 8.06 -6.45
CA GLY A 96 2.66 7.75 -6.95
C GLY A 96 1.96 6.60 -6.24
N VAL A 97 2.33 6.28 -4.99
CA VAL A 97 1.59 5.28 -4.21
C VAL A 97 0.14 5.71 -3.96
N HIS A 98 -0.76 4.74 -3.83
CA HIS A 98 -2.20 4.98 -3.75
C HIS A 98 -2.69 5.24 -2.33
N GLY A 99 -1.84 5.00 -1.33
CA GLY A 99 -2.11 5.27 0.07
C GLY A 99 -0.85 5.15 0.92
N LEU A 100 -0.91 5.73 2.12
CA LEU A 100 0.13 5.62 3.13
C LEU A 100 -0.46 4.97 4.38
N ARG A 101 0.28 4.04 4.98
CA ARG A 101 0.08 3.62 6.37
C ARG A 101 1.15 4.33 7.18
N LEU A 102 0.71 5.21 8.07
CA LEU A 102 1.55 5.90 9.05
C LEU A 102 1.00 5.67 10.45
N ASN A 103 1.87 5.79 11.45
CA ASN A 103 1.45 6.05 12.83
C ASN A 103 1.84 7.50 13.17
N PRO A 104 0.88 8.42 13.34
CA PRO A 104 1.20 9.82 13.61
C PRO A 104 2.04 10.03 14.87
N GLY A 105 1.92 9.15 15.87
CA GLY A 105 2.65 9.28 17.14
C GLY A 105 4.16 9.05 17.06
N ASN A 106 4.71 8.59 15.92
CA ASN A 106 6.14 8.29 15.80
C ASN A 106 6.77 8.69 14.45
N ILE A 107 6.07 9.42 13.59
CA ILE A 107 6.50 9.70 12.20
C ILE A 107 7.44 10.91 12.04
N GLY A 108 7.83 11.56 13.12
CA GLY A 108 8.67 12.77 13.03
C GLY A 108 9.13 13.39 14.35
N GLY A 109 8.65 12.91 15.50
CA GLY A 109 8.84 13.59 16.79
C GLY A 109 8.06 14.91 16.82
N GLU A 110 7.44 15.23 17.96
CA GLU A 110 6.96 16.60 18.20
C GLU A 110 8.13 17.57 18.37
#